data_AF-A0A6P7G7H2-F1
#
_entry.id   AF-A0A6P7G7H2-F1
#
_cell.length_a   1.000
_cell.length_b   1.000
_cell.length_c   1.000
_cell.angle_alpha   90.00
_cell.angle_beta   90.00
_cell.angle_gamma   90.00
#
_symmetry.space_group_name_H-M   'P 1'
#
loop_
_entity.id
_entity.type
_entity.pdbx_description
1 polymer ?
#
loop_
_entity_poly.entity_id
_entity_poly.type
_entity_poly.pdbx_seq_one_letter_code
_entity_poly.pdbx_strand_id
1 'polypeptide(L)'
;MDILTAIRNANGPRPALFVPEVSFELLVKRQIRRLEEPSLRCVELIHEEMQRIIQHCGNEVQQEMLRFPKLYEEIVDVVTQLLRRRLPTTNSMVENLVAIELAYINTKHPDFYKDIQVVPTVIKSAGESGNRPSRPKSMFGKHQAESLEMVRKARSSSNPHLNNDDDKPWAVNANANGKENDYNHVNNIPIQHTVESELKNILSPEKPVNLLPQVPVNSSSFRKLSEHEEHDCEIIERLIKSYFYIVRKSIQDTVPKAVMHFLVNYVKDNLQSELVTHLYKADNAEPLLDESEHIAQRRQEASDMLKALQRASHIISEIRETHMW
;
A
#
# COMPACT_ATOMS: atom_id res chain seq x y z
N MET A 1 -11.74 -1.63 -25.18
CA MET A 1 -10.81 -2.11 -26.23
C MET A 1 -10.13 -3.41 -25.81
N ASP A 2 -9.43 -3.47 -24.68
CA ASP A 2 -8.73 -4.69 -24.22
C ASP A 2 -9.64 -5.91 -24.04
N ILE A 3 -10.86 -5.71 -23.52
CA ILE A 3 -11.85 -6.79 -23.32
C ILE A 3 -12.29 -7.37 -24.67
N LEU A 4 -12.72 -6.51 -25.60
CA LEU A 4 -13.16 -6.95 -26.93
C LEU A 4 -12.05 -7.68 -27.71
N THR A 5 -10.82 -7.16 -27.64
CA THR A 5 -9.67 -7.82 -28.26
C THR A 5 -9.42 -9.18 -27.62
N ALA A 6 -9.54 -9.30 -26.30
CA ALA A 6 -9.45 -10.59 -25.62
C ALA A 6 -10.55 -11.57 -26.04
N ILE A 7 -11.81 -11.11 -26.19
CA ILE A 7 -12.94 -11.92 -26.68
C ILE A 7 -12.65 -12.41 -28.10
N ARG A 8 -12.25 -11.51 -29.01
CA ARG A 8 -11.95 -11.85 -30.41
C ARG A 8 -10.77 -12.83 -30.51
N ASN A 9 -9.73 -12.62 -29.70
CA ASN A 9 -8.58 -13.53 -29.65
C ASN A 9 -8.95 -14.91 -29.08
N ALA A 10 -9.84 -14.97 -28.09
CA ALA A 10 -10.33 -16.23 -27.53
C ALA A 10 -11.26 -16.99 -28.49
N ASN A 11 -12.07 -16.28 -29.29
CA ASN A 11 -12.87 -16.86 -30.36
C ASN A 11 -12.03 -17.41 -31.52
N GLY A 12 -10.85 -16.81 -31.74
CA GLY A 12 -9.95 -17.21 -32.80
C GLY A 12 -10.56 -16.93 -34.19
N PRO A 13 -10.27 -17.78 -35.21
CA PRO A 13 -10.67 -17.52 -36.59
C PRO A 13 -12.14 -17.83 -36.89
N ARG A 14 -12.89 -18.43 -35.95
CA ARG A 14 -14.29 -18.83 -36.16
C ARG A 14 -15.25 -17.86 -35.46
N PRO A 15 -16.40 -17.57 -36.08
CA PRO A 15 -17.46 -16.82 -35.40
C PRO A 15 -18.01 -17.66 -34.24
N ALA A 16 -18.21 -17.03 -33.08
CA ALA A 16 -18.76 -17.66 -31.90
C ALA A 16 -20.18 -17.17 -31.62
N LEU A 17 -21.04 -18.08 -31.15
CA LEU A 17 -22.42 -17.76 -30.74
C LEU A 17 -22.50 -17.28 -29.29
N PHE A 18 -21.47 -17.55 -28.49
CA PHE A 18 -21.39 -17.19 -27.09
C PHE A 18 -20.01 -16.63 -26.79
N VAL A 19 -19.96 -15.75 -25.78
CA VAL A 19 -18.72 -15.22 -25.23
C VAL A 19 -17.88 -16.34 -24.60
N PRO A 20 -16.61 -16.53 -24.97
CA PRO A 20 -15.77 -17.56 -24.36
C PRO A 20 -15.44 -17.26 -22.90
N GLU A 21 -15.63 -18.25 -22.03
CA GLU A 21 -15.24 -18.20 -20.61
C GLU A 21 -13.75 -17.89 -20.43
N VAL A 22 -12.91 -18.36 -21.35
CA VAL A 22 -11.46 -18.14 -21.37
C VAL A 22 -11.11 -16.64 -21.38
N SER A 23 -11.93 -15.80 -22.04
CA SER A 23 -11.71 -14.35 -22.08
C SER A 23 -11.85 -13.74 -20.69
N PHE A 24 -12.88 -14.16 -19.94
CA PHE A 24 -13.10 -13.73 -18.58
C PHE A 24 -11.97 -14.21 -17.66
N GLU A 25 -11.60 -15.50 -17.72
CA GLU A 25 -10.55 -16.08 -16.88
C GLU A 25 -9.20 -15.38 -17.08
N LEU A 26 -8.81 -15.14 -18.32
CA LEU A 26 -7.54 -14.48 -18.64
C LEU A 26 -7.49 -13.06 -18.09
N LEU A 27 -8.58 -12.30 -18.27
CA LEU A 27 -8.66 -10.92 -17.82
C LEU A 27 -8.71 -10.81 -16.30
N VAL A 28 -9.46 -11.69 -15.62
CA VAL A 28 -9.53 -11.67 -14.15
C VAL A 28 -8.20 -12.09 -13.53
N LYS A 29 -7.52 -13.12 -14.07
CA LYS A 29 -6.17 -13.51 -13.63
C LYS A 29 -5.16 -12.37 -13.80
N ARG A 30 -5.26 -11.59 -14.89
CA ARG A 30 -4.43 -10.39 -15.08
C ARG A 30 -4.67 -9.34 -13.99
N GLN A 31 -5.90 -9.16 -13.52
CA GLN A 31 -6.19 -8.24 -12.42
C GLN A 31 -5.73 -8.79 -11.07
N ILE A 32 -5.96 -10.09 -10.79
CA ILE A 32 -5.54 -10.73 -9.53
C ILE A 32 -4.02 -10.66 -9.34
N ARG A 33 -3.23 -10.88 -10.42
CA ARG A 33 -1.77 -10.78 -10.36
C ARG A 33 -1.26 -9.42 -9.85
N ARG A 34 -2.02 -8.33 -10.10
CA ARG A 34 -1.67 -6.98 -9.62
C ARG A 34 -1.81 -6.81 -8.11
N LEU A 35 -2.37 -7.80 -7.40
CA LEU A 35 -2.47 -7.80 -5.94
C LEU A 35 -1.20 -8.32 -5.26
N GLU A 36 -0.28 -8.93 -6.01
CA GLU A 36 0.99 -9.45 -5.48
C GLU A 36 1.91 -8.34 -4.95
N GLU A 37 2.22 -7.37 -5.79
CA GLU A 37 3.08 -6.22 -5.45
C GLU A 37 2.60 -5.46 -4.19
N PRO A 38 1.34 -5.00 -4.07
CA PRO A 38 0.88 -4.33 -2.86
C PRO A 38 0.85 -5.25 -1.63
N SER A 39 0.67 -6.57 -1.82
CA SER A 39 0.73 -7.53 -0.70
C SER A 39 2.15 -7.69 -0.19
N LEU A 40 3.14 -7.80 -1.08
CA LEU A 40 4.55 -7.82 -0.71
C LEU A 40 5.00 -6.51 -0.06
N ARG A 41 4.55 -5.36 -0.60
CA ARG A 41 4.81 -4.06 0.03
C ARG A 41 4.26 -3.98 1.45
N CYS A 42 3.10 -4.59 1.71
CA CYS A 42 2.56 -4.68 3.07
C CYS A 42 3.49 -5.47 4.01
N VAL A 43 4.09 -6.58 3.55
CA VAL A 43 5.08 -7.34 4.33
C VAL A 43 6.31 -6.49 4.64
N GLU A 44 6.83 -5.76 3.65
CA GLU A 44 7.98 -4.86 3.82
C GLU A 44 7.71 -3.78 4.86
N LEU A 45 6.55 -3.12 4.79
CA LEU A 45 6.17 -2.07 5.76
C LEU A 45 6.05 -2.61 7.19
N ILE A 46 5.53 -3.84 7.36
CA ILE A 46 5.44 -4.49 8.67
C ILE A 46 6.84 -4.86 9.17
N HIS A 47 7.71 -5.38 8.30
CA HIS A 47 9.09 -5.66 8.66
C HIS A 47 9.84 -4.38 9.10
N GLU A 48 9.69 -3.28 8.37
CA GLU A 48 10.24 -1.96 8.78
C GLU A 48 9.70 -1.53 10.15
N GLU A 49 8.39 -1.70 10.41
CA GLU A 49 7.79 -1.34 11.69
C GLU A 49 8.32 -2.21 12.84
N MET A 50 8.49 -3.52 12.62
CA MET A 50 9.13 -4.40 13.60
C MET A 50 10.56 -3.97 13.92
N GLN A 51 11.31 -3.48 12.93
CA GLN A 51 12.63 -2.90 13.15
C GLN A 51 12.57 -1.61 13.98
N ARG A 52 11.58 -0.75 13.75
CA ARG A 52 11.37 0.46 14.57
C ARG A 52 11.05 0.12 16.03
N ILE A 53 10.25 -0.92 16.28
CA ILE A 53 9.93 -1.37 17.64
C ILE A 53 11.21 -1.76 18.40
N ILE A 54 12.14 -2.46 17.75
CA ILE A 54 13.42 -2.85 18.37
C ILE A 54 14.22 -1.61 18.80
N GLN A 55 14.29 -0.60 17.94
CA GLN A 55 14.96 0.67 18.25
C GLN A 55 14.26 1.42 19.40
N HIS A 56 12.93 1.38 19.44
CA HIS A 56 12.15 2.01 20.50
C HIS A 56 12.35 1.33 21.86
N CYS A 57 12.37 0.00 21.91
CA CYS A 57 12.67 -0.76 23.13
C CYS A 57 14.06 -0.41 23.68
N GLY A 58 15.04 -0.16 22.81
CA GLY A 58 16.36 0.32 23.22
C GLY A 58 16.31 1.62 24.01
N ASN A 59 15.41 2.55 23.66
CA ASN A 59 15.26 3.83 24.35
C ASN A 59 14.61 3.72 25.73
N GLU A 60 13.66 2.80 25.93
CA GLU A 60 13.06 2.61 27.26
C GLU A 60 14.02 1.91 28.23
N VAL A 61 14.85 1.00 27.72
CA VAL A 61 15.84 0.23 28.50
C VAL A 61 17.22 0.94 28.52
N GLN A 62 17.30 2.18 28.00
CA GLN A 62 18.56 2.89 27.76
C GLN A 62 19.48 2.96 28.99
N GLN A 63 18.94 3.13 30.20
CA GLN A 63 19.79 3.28 31.40
C GLN A 63 20.69 2.06 31.64
N GLU A 64 20.15 0.85 31.46
CA GLU A 64 20.90 -0.40 31.62
C GLU A 64 21.72 -0.73 30.37
N MET A 65 21.19 -0.46 29.18
CA MET A 65 21.86 -0.75 27.89
C MET A 65 23.03 0.21 27.60
N LEU A 66 22.99 1.46 28.07
CA LEU A 66 24.11 2.41 27.97
C LEU A 66 25.32 1.98 28.80
N ARG A 67 25.10 1.14 29.82
CA ARG A 67 26.18 0.53 30.60
C ARG A 67 26.97 -0.44 29.77
N PHE A 68 26.30 -1.28 28.97
CA PHE A 68 26.91 -2.34 28.17
C PHE A 68 26.62 -2.13 26.67
N PRO A 69 27.29 -1.15 26.03
CA PRO A 69 26.98 -0.78 24.64
C PRO A 69 27.19 -1.93 23.64
N LYS A 70 28.22 -2.76 23.85
CA LYS A 70 28.51 -3.93 23.01
C LYS A 70 27.40 -4.98 23.09
N LEU A 71 26.90 -5.26 24.30
CA LEU A 71 25.75 -6.15 24.48
C LEU A 71 24.51 -5.61 23.74
N TYR A 72 24.26 -4.31 23.81
CA TYR A 72 23.13 -3.70 23.11
C TYR A 72 23.23 -3.83 21.60
N GLU A 73 24.41 -3.54 21.02
CA GLU A 73 24.66 -3.73 19.59
C GLU A 73 24.38 -5.18 19.15
N GLU A 74 24.90 -6.15 19.91
CA GLU A 74 24.72 -7.57 19.60
C GLU A 74 23.27 -8.05 19.78
N ILE A 75 22.52 -7.55 20.77
CA ILE A 75 21.08 -7.80 20.88
C ILE A 75 20.39 -7.31 19.60
N VAL A 76 20.61 -6.06 19.21
CA VAL A 76 19.98 -5.45 18.03
C VAL A 76 20.33 -6.23 16.76
N ASP A 77 21.58 -6.66 16.62
CA ASP A 77 22.04 -7.44 15.48
C ASP A 77 21.37 -8.82 15.40
N VAL A 78 21.28 -9.54 16.53
CA VAL A 78 20.58 -10.84 16.58
C VAL A 78 19.10 -10.69 16.21
N VAL A 79 18.40 -9.70 16.77
CA VAL A 79 16.98 -9.50 16.45
C VAL A 79 16.79 -9.07 14.99
N THR A 80 17.65 -8.18 14.50
CA THR A 80 17.61 -7.71 13.10
C THR A 80 17.86 -8.87 12.13
N GLN A 81 18.81 -9.75 12.45
CA GLN A 81 19.12 -10.92 11.64
C GLN A 81 17.96 -11.94 11.67
N LEU A 82 17.30 -12.11 12.81
CA LEU A 82 16.12 -12.95 12.93
C LEU A 82 14.98 -12.45 12.03
N LEU A 83 14.67 -11.15 12.05
CA LEU A 83 13.67 -10.54 11.17
C LEU A 83 14.01 -10.73 9.69
N ARG A 84 15.26 -10.43 9.31
CA ARG A 84 15.76 -10.59 7.93
C ARG A 84 15.64 -12.03 7.44
N ARG A 85 15.95 -13.01 8.30
CA ARG A 85 15.84 -14.44 7.95
C ARG A 85 14.38 -14.88 7.74
N ARG A 86 13.43 -14.26 8.44
CA ARG A 86 12.00 -14.60 8.34
C ARG A 86 11.25 -13.89 7.20
N LEU A 87 11.78 -12.78 6.72
CA LEU A 87 11.17 -12.00 5.64
C LEU A 87 10.98 -12.84 4.34
N PRO A 88 11.97 -13.56 3.79
CA PRO A 88 11.80 -14.35 2.57
C PRO A 88 10.75 -15.46 2.70
N THR A 89 10.67 -16.10 3.87
CA THR A 89 9.67 -17.16 4.13
C THR A 89 8.26 -16.57 4.09
N THR A 90 8.09 -15.36 4.64
CA THR A 90 6.80 -14.65 4.64
C THR A 90 6.42 -14.18 3.24
N ASN A 91 7.38 -13.64 2.47
CA ASN A 91 7.18 -13.25 1.08
C ASN A 91 6.73 -14.44 0.22
N SER A 92 7.43 -15.58 0.32
CA SER A 92 7.06 -16.79 -0.43
C SER A 92 5.66 -17.27 -0.09
N MET A 93 5.25 -17.20 1.18
CA MET A 93 3.88 -17.53 1.57
C MET A 93 2.85 -16.57 0.94
N VAL A 94 3.11 -15.27 0.93
CA VAL A 94 2.22 -14.27 0.33
C VAL A 94 2.14 -14.43 -1.19
N GLU A 95 3.26 -14.69 -1.87
CA GLU A 95 3.30 -15.04 -3.29
C GLU A 95 2.44 -16.29 -3.58
N ASN A 96 2.56 -17.33 -2.74
CA ASN A 96 1.77 -18.54 -2.86
C ASN A 96 0.27 -18.28 -2.67
N LEU A 97 -0.13 -17.40 -1.74
CA LEU A 97 -1.54 -17.03 -1.56
C LEU A 97 -2.12 -16.41 -2.84
N VAL A 98 -1.38 -15.54 -3.52
CA VAL A 98 -1.82 -14.95 -4.80
C VAL A 98 -1.79 -15.99 -5.91
N ALA A 99 -0.77 -16.85 -5.96
CA ALA A 99 -0.66 -17.93 -6.95
C ALA A 99 -1.83 -18.93 -6.85
N ILE A 100 -2.30 -19.23 -5.63
CA ILE A 100 -3.47 -20.09 -5.39
C ILE A 100 -4.73 -19.46 -6.00
N GLU A 101 -4.95 -18.15 -5.82
CA GLU A 101 -6.08 -17.43 -6.42
C GLU A 101 -5.99 -17.37 -7.96
N LEU A 102 -4.78 -17.42 -8.53
CA LEU A 102 -4.55 -17.49 -9.98
C LEU A 102 -4.71 -18.90 -10.56
N ALA A 103 -4.49 -19.94 -9.76
CA ALA A 103 -4.51 -21.32 -10.20
C ALA A 103 -5.94 -21.75 -10.62
N TYR A 104 -6.95 -21.34 -9.86
CA TYR A 104 -8.34 -21.75 -10.09
C TYR A 104 -9.34 -20.62 -9.89
N ILE A 105 -10.25 -20.46 -10.87
CA ILE A 105 -11.35 -19.48 -10.81
C ILE A 105 -12.64 -20.23 -10.44
N ASN A 106 -13.14 -19.99 -9.23
CA ASN A 106 -14.35 -20.65 -8.73
C ASN A 106 -15.63 -19.88 -9.12
N THR A 107 -16.16 -20.16 -10.31
CA THR A 107 -17.41 -19.55 -10.79
C THR A 107 -18.65 -19.97 -9.99
N LYS A 108 -18.54 -20.97 -9.10
CA LYS A 108 -19.61 -21.41 -8.19
C LYS A 108 -19.55 -20.72 -6.82
N HIS A 109 -18.66 -19.75 -6.63
CA HIS A 109 -18.58 -19.02 -5.37
C HIS A 109 -19.95 -18.37 -5.02
N PRO A 110 -20.48 -18.54 -3.80
CA PRO A 110 -21.83 -18.11 -3.45
C PRO A 110 -22.11 -16.62 -3.72
N ASP A 111 -21.12 -15.76 -3.50
CA ASP A 111 -21.25 -14.32 -3.75
C ASP A 111 -21.11 -13.95 -5.23
N PHE A 112 -20.40 -14.77 -6.02
CA PHE A 112 -20.24 -14.55 -7.45
C PHE A 112 -21.47 -15.02 -8.22
N TYR A 113 -22.00 -16.19 -7.87
CA TYR A 113 -23.19 -16.78 -8.49
C TYR A 113 -24.44 -15.89 -8.33
N LYS A 114 -24.59 -15.24 -7.17
CA LYS A 114 -25.66 -14.26 -6.94
C LYS A 114 -25.54 -13.06 -7.85
N ASP A 115 -24.33 -12.55 -8.05
CA ASP A 115 -24.09 -11.40 -8.92
C ASP A 115 -24.39 -11.75 -10.39
N ILE A 116 -24.04 -12.96 -10.85
CA ILE A 116 -24.36 -13.47 -12.19
C ILE A 116 -25.87 -13.46 -12.45
N GLN A 117 -26.69 -13.95 -11.51
CA GLN A 117 -28.15 -14.01 -11.70
C GLN A 117 -28.81 -12.63 -11.83
N VAL A 118 -28.17 -11.58 -11.34
CA VAL A 118 -28.67 -10.20 -11.36
C VAL A 118 -28.16 -9.42 -12.58
N VAL A 119 -27.17 -9.94 -13.32
CA VAL A 119 -26.66 -9.27 -14.53
C VAL A 119 -27.75 -9.08 -15.61
N PRO A 120 -28.55 -10.10 -15.97
CA PRO A 120 -29.56 -9.95 -17.03
C PRO A 120 -30.67 -8.94 -16.71
N THR A 121 -31.04 -8.81 -15.43
CA THR A 121 -32.12 -7.91 -14.98
C THR A 121 -31.67 -6.46 -14.89
N VAL A 122 -30.42 -6.21 -14.52
CA VAL A 122 -29.88 -4.84 -14.40
C VAL A 122 -29.51 -4.24 -15.76
N ILE A 123 -29.07 -5.05 -16.74
CA ILE A 123 -28.79 -4.52 -18.08
C ILE A 123 -30.09 -4.16 -18.83
N LYS A 124 -31.17 -4.94 -18.64
CA LYS A 124 -32.50 -4.58 -19.18
C LYS A 124 -33.05 -3.25 -18.64
N SER A 125 -32.72 -2.88 -17.41
CA SER A 125 -33.21 -1.64 -16.78
C SER A 125 -32.32 -0.41 -17.06
N ALA A 126 -31.05 -0.61 -17.42
CA ALA A 126 -30.15 0.46 -17.86
C ALA A 126 -30.47 0.98 -19.28
N GLY A 127 -31.09 0.16 -20.13
CA GLY A 127 -31.52 0.55 -21.48
C GLY A 127 -32.68 1.57 -21.51
N GLU A 128 -33.42 1.74 -20.41
CA GLU A 128 -34.59 2.63 -20.33
C GLU A 128 -34.33 3.90 -19.50
N SER A 129 -33.22 4.00 -18.78
CA SER A 129 -32.88 5.20 -18.01
C SER A 129 -31.36 5.32 -17.82
N GLY A 130 -30.78 6.38 -18.39
CA GLY A 130 -29.34 6.66 -18.45
C GLY A 130 -28.68 7.02 -17.11
N ASN A 131 -28.93 6.26 -16.04
CA ASN A 131 -28.31 6.48 -14.74
C ASN A 131 -27.17 5.48 -14.52
N ARG A 132 -25.95 5.99 -14.29
CA ARG A 132 -24.76 5.18 -13.98
C ARG A 132 -25.04 4.22 -12.81
N PRO A 133 -24.59 2.95 -12.86
CA PRO A 133 -24.91 2.00 -11.80
C PRO A 133 -24.13 2.34 -10.52
N SER A 134 -24.87 2.48 -9.42
CA SER A 134 -24.32 2.57 -8.07
C SER A 134 -23.61 1.28 -7.66
N ARG A 135 -22.54 1.46 -6.89
CA ARG A 135 -21.64 0.44 -6.33
C ARG A 135 -22.42 -0.75 -5.72
N PRO A 136 -22.11 -2.02 -6.08
CA PRO A 136 -22.85 -3.20 -5.62
C PRO A 136 -22.81 -3.38 -4.10
N LYS A 137 -23.87 -3.95 -3.49
CA LYS A 137 -24.02 -4.12 -2.03
C LYS A 137 -22.93 -4.99 -1.39
N SER A 138 -22.21 -5.80 -2.16
CA SER A 138 -21.00 -6.54 -1.73
C SER A 138 -19.82 -5.62 -1.36
N MET A 139 -19.89 -4.33 -1.68
CA MET A 139 -18.87 -3.32 -1.44
C MET A 139 -19.03 -2.52 -0.13
N PHE A 140 -20.04 -2.80 0.69
CA PHE A 140 -20.13 -2.26 2.05
C PHE A 140 -19.45 -3.23 3.01
N GLY A 141 -18.35 -2.79 3.61
CA GLY A 141 -17.75 -3.52 4.73
C GLY A 141 -18.74 -3.56 5.89
N LYS A 142 -19.03 -4.76 6.40
CA LYS A 142 -19.69 -4.91 7.70
C LYS A 142 -18.67 -4.54 8.78
N HIS A 143 -18.48 -3.26 9.02
CA HIS A 143 -18.02 -2.77 10.32
C HIS A 143 -18.78 -1.49 10.64
N GLN A 144 -19.33 -1.48 11.86
CA GLN A 144 -19.98 -0.35 12.54
C GLN A 144 -21.48 -0.18 12.31
N ALA A 145 -22.26 -1.13 12.85
CA ALA A 145 -23.67 -0.89 13.21
C ALA A 145 -24.09 -1.76 14.41
N GLU A 146 -23.26 -1.87 15.44
CA GLU A 146 -23.64 -2.43 16.75
C GLU A 146 -22.94 -1.65 17.87
N SER A 147 -23.27 -0.37 18.03
CA SER A 147 -22.89 0.42 19.23
C SER A 147 -23.76 1.65 19.52
N LEU A 148 -24.85 1.90 18.78
CA LEU A 148 -25.64 3.15 18.94
C LEU A 148 -27.06 2.97 19.48
N GLU A 149 -27.40 1.81 20.06
CA GLU A 149 -28.74 1.54 20.59
C GLU A 149 -28.84 1.45 22.13
N MET A 150 -27.78 1.77 22.88
CA MET A 150 -27.79 1.67 24.35
C MET A 150 -27.67 3.00 25.13
N VAL A 151 -27.81 4.17 24.50
CA VAL A 151 -27.68 5.47 25.21
C VAL A 151 -28.85 6.43 24.94
N ARG A 152 -30.06 5.91 24.65
CA ARG A 152 -31.27 6.76 24.49
C ARG A 152 -32.28 6.65 25.64
N LYS A 153 -31.91 6.02 26.76
CA LYS A 153 -32.83 5.84 27.88
C LYS A 153 -32.20 6.18 29.24
N ALA A 154 -31.68 7.39 29.37
CA ALA A 154 -31.51 8.05 30.66
C ALA A 154 -31.21 9.53 30.47
N ARG A 155 -32.23 10.38 30.63
CA ARG A 155 -32.21 11.67 31.35
C ARG A 155 -33.31 12.60 30.81
N SER A 156 -34.47 12.48 31.43
CA SER A 156 -35.38 13.60 31.64
C SER A 156 -35.09 14.17 33.03
N SER A 157 -34.75 15.46 33.13
CA SER A 157 -35.30 16.43 34.09
C SER A 157 -34.41 17.67 34.25
N SER A 158 -35.07 18.84 34.22
CA SER A 158 -34.72 20.12 34.91
C SER A 158 -34.05 21.24 34.11
N ASN A 159 -34.88 22.24 33.76
CA ASN A 159 -34.71 23.65 33.35
C ASN A 159 -33.77 24.51 34.26
N PRO A 160 -33.56 25.83 34.01
CA PRO A 160 -33.28 26.59 32.77
C PRO A 160 -32.19 27.69 32.96
N HIS A 161 -31.97 28.53 31.93
CA HIS A 161 -31.61 29.98 31.93
C HIS A 161 -30.27 30.43 31.27
N LEU A 162 -30.45 31.32 30.27
CA LEU A 162 -29.65 32.44 29.72
C LEU A 162 -28.43 32.28 28.80
N ASN A 163 -28.65 32.87 27.62
CA ASN A 163 -27.87 33.89 26.89
C ASN A 163 -26.82 33.52 25.82
N ASN A 164 -27.21 33.98 24.62
CA ASN A 164 -26.50 34.83 23.66
C ASN A 164 -25.53 34.21 22.65
N ASP A 165 -25.94 34.40 21.39
CA ASP A 165 -25.19 34.95 20.26
C ASP A 165 -23.90 34.24 19.84
N ASP A 166 -23.95 33.51 18.71
CA ASP A 166 -23.36 33.97 17.45
C ASP A 166 -23.49 32.90 16.35
N ASP A 167 -24.40 33.19 15.40
CA ASP A 167 -24.57 32.51 14.12
C ASP A 167 -23.74 33.24 13.05
N LYS A 168 -22.74 32.57 12.41
CA LYS A 168 -22.74 32.28 10.96
C LYS A 168 -21.38 31.79 10.40
N PRO A 169 -21.42 31.06 9.26
CA PRO A 169 -20.34 30.21 8.77
C PRO A 169 -19.48 30.85 7.67
N TRP A 170 -18.31 30.25 7.46
CA TRP A 170 -17.35 30.58 6.41
C TRP A 170 -17.95 30.38 5.00
N ALA A 171 -17.95 31.45 4.22
CA ALA A 171 -18.28 31.44 2.80
C ALA A 171 -17.03 31.77 1.97
N VAL A 172 -16.97 31.10 0.84
CA VAL A 172 -16.03 31.24 -0.28
C VAL A 172 -15.95 32.69 -0.75
N ASN A 173 -14.72 33.18 -1.04
CA ASN A 173 -14.55 34.44 -1.75
C ASN A 173 -13.63 34.27 -2.97
N ALA A 174 -14.09 34.81 -4.10
CA ALA A 174 -13.44 34.88 -5.40
C ALA A 174 -13.41 36.35 -5.85
N ASN A 175 -12.32 36.74 -6.53
CA ASN A 175 -11.98 37.98 -7.28
C ASN A 175 -10.69 38.64 -6.73
N ALA A 176 -9.78 39.24 -7.50
CA ALA A 176 -9.56 39.41 -8.95
C ALA A 176 -8.19 40.14 -9.17
N ASN A 177 -7.74 40.21 -10.43
CA ASN A 177 -6.75 41.12 -11.06
C ASN A 177 -5.25 40.78 -10.87
N GLY A 178 -4.36 40.77 -11.87
CA GLY A 178 -4.40 41.22 -13.27
C GLY A 178 -3.17 42.13 -13.56
N LYS A 179 -2.35 41.80 -14.58
CA LYS A 179 -1.59 42.71 -15.50
C LYS A 179 -0.43 41.98 -16.22
N GLU A 180 -0.55 41.89 -17.54
CA GLU A 180 0.50 41.57 -18.53
C GLU A 180 0.73 42.81 -19.42
N ASN A 181 1.95 42.94 -19.95
CA ASN A 181 2.46 43.75 -21.08
C ASN A 181 4.00 43.78 -20.94
N ASP A 182 4.87 43.78 -21.95
CA ASP A 182 4.84 43.68 -23.41
C ASP A 182 6.31 43.60 -23.90
N TYR A 183 6.57 43.27 -25.17
CA TYR A 183 7.55 43.91 -26.10
C TYR A 183 7.99 43.02 -27.29
N ASN A 184 7.44 43.38 -28.48
CA ASN A 184 8.09 43.71 -29.78
C ASN A 184 8.87 42.62 -30.57
N HIS A 185 8.86 42.54 -31.91
CA HIS A 185 8.68 43.51 -33.02
C HIS A 185 8.46 42.73 -34.36
N VAL A 186 7.30 42.81 -35.04
CA VAL A 186 6.90 43.57 -36.26
C VAL A 186 7.92 43.75 -37.42
N ASN A 187 7.49 43.39 -38.65
CA ASN A 187 7.52 44.15 -39.94
C ASN A 187 7.71 43.19 -41.15
N ASN A 188 7.10 43.31 -42.34
CA ASN A 188 5.97 44.06 -42.91
C ASN A 188 5.65 43.44 -44.31
N ILE A 189 4.41 43.57 -44.77
CA ILE A 189 3.81 43.20 -46.11
C ILE A 189 4.18 44.30 -47.15
N PRO A 190 4.25 44.16 -48.52
CA PRO A 190 3.13 43.80 -49.45
C PRO A 190 3.44 43.04 -50.79
N ILE A 191 2.57 42.12 -51.24
CA ILE A 191 1.49 42.23 -52.29
C ILE A 191 1.99 42.38 -53.75
N GLN A 192 1.60 41.43 -54.64
CA GLN A 192 0.81 41.57 -55.89
C GLN A 192 1.28 40.72 -57.13
N HIS A 193 0.37 39.83 -57.55
CA HIS A 193 -0.15 39.58 -58.91
C HIS A 193 0.71 39.03 -60.08
N THR A 194 0.26 37.87 -60.60
CA THR A 194 0.07 37.42 -62.03
C THR A 194 1.24 37.59 -63.01
N VAL A 195 1.63 36.62 -63.86
CA VAL A 195 0.89 36.05 -65.00
C VAL A 195 1.55 34.74 -65.49
N GLU A 196 0.72 33.79 -65.92
CA GLU A 196 0.82 32.87 -67.09
C GLU A 196 2.15 32.18 -67.52
N SER A 197 2.05 30.84 -67.53
CA SER A 197 2.16 29.98 -68.73
C SER A 197 3.52 29.54 -69.30
N GLU A 198 3.58 28.22 -69.49
CA GLU A 198 4.28 27.45 -70.54
C GLU A 198 5.70 26.90 -70.31
N LEU A 199 5.71 25.57 -70.13
CA LEU A 199 6.55 24.57 -70.81
C LEU A 199 8.07 24.64 -70.62
N LYS A 200 8.59 23.69 -69.83
CA LYS A 200 9.62 22.74 -70.32
C LYS A 200 9.73 21.50 -69.42
N ASN A 201 9.45 20.36 -70.06
CA ASN A 201 9.67 19.00 -69.59
C ASN A 201 11.12 18.73 -69.21
N ILE A 202 11.33 17.76 -68.32
CA ILE A 202 12.08 16.50 -68.51
C ILE A 202 12.62 16.07 -67.14
N LEU A 203 12.14 14.97 -66.56
CA LEU A 203 12.96 13.97 -65.85
C LEU A 203 12.14 12.73 -65.40
N SER A 204 12.39 11.64 -66.12
CA SER A 204 12.49 10.23 -65.70
C SER A 204 11.29 9.43 -65.12
N PRO A 205 11.25 8.10 -65.37
CA PRO A 205 10.05 7.27 -65.29
C PRO A 205 9.89 6.46 -63.99
N GLU A 206 8.72 5.84 -63.94
CA GLU A 206 7.96 5.22 -62.87
C GLU A 206 8.55 3.97 -62.15
N LYS A 207 8.32 3.94 -60.83
CA LYS A 207 7.94 2.82 -59.91
C LYS A 207 8.73 1.49 -59.89
N PRO A 208 9.17 1.04 -58.69
CA PRO A 208 9.19 -0.38 -58.36
C PRO A 208 7.82 -0.86 -57.85
N VAL A 209 7.44 -2.05 -58.32
CA VAL A 209 6.17 -2.74 -58.09
C VAL A 209 6.12 -3.29 -56.66
N ASN A 210 5.19 -2.80 -55.83
CA ASN A 210 4.94 -3.31 -54.48
C ASN A 210 3.74 -4.29 -54.53
N LEU A 211 4.00 -5.58 -54.34
CA LEU A 211 3.05 -6.70 -54.42
C LEU A 211 2.31 -7.01 -53.10
N LEU A 212 2.21 -6.03 -52.20
CA LEU A 212 1.42 -6.14 -50.97
C LEU A 212 0.38 -5.01 -50.95
N PRO A 213 -0.90 -5.28 -50.64
CA PRO A 213 -1.83 -4.21 -50.34
C PRO A 213 -1.25 -3.38 -49.20
N GLN A 214 -1.07 -2.09 -49.43
CA GLN A 214 -0.61 -1.15 -48.41
C GLN A 214 -1.53 -1.28 -47.20
N VAL A 215 -0.96 -1.62 -46.04
CA VAL A 215 -1.68 -1.61 -44.76
C VAL A 215 -2.22 -0.20 -44.57
N PRO A 216 -3.54 0.01 -44.42
CA PRO A 216 -4.09 1.35 -44.27
C PRO A 216 -3.52 1.99 -43.00
N VAL A 217 -2.70 3.04 -43.18
CA VAL A 217 -2.20 3.94 -42.11
C VAL A 217 -3.28 4.91 -41.60
N ASN A 218 -4.53 4.47 -41.64
CA ASN A 218 -5.67 5.20 -41.11
C ASN A 218 -6.03 4.58 -39.75
N SER A 219 -5.31 4.99 -38.70
CA SER A 219 -5.59 4.66 -37.29
C SER A 219 -6.96 5.15 -36.77
N SER A 220 -7.86 5.55 -37.67
CA SER A 220 -9.19 6.12 -37.40
C SER A 220 -10.33 5.34 -38.05
N SER A 221 -10.10 4.13 -38.59
CA SER A 221 -11.19 3.19 -38.89
C SER A 221 -11.62 2.47 -37.60
N PHE A 222 -12.19 3.21 -36.65
CA PHE A 222 -12.95 2.63 -35.57
C PHE A 222 -14.15 1.92 -36.18
N ARG A 223 -14.09 0.59 -36.32
CA ARG A 223 -15.33 -0.19 -36.41
C ARG A 223 -16.14 0.15 -35.16
N LYS A 224 -17.24 0.85 -35.35
CA LYS A 224 -18.25 1.06 -34.31
C LYS A 224 -18.61 -0.33 -33.77
N LEU A 225 -18.54 -0.50 -32.46
CA LEU A 225 -18.88 -1.79 -31.83
C LEU A 225 -20.29 -2.17 -32.24
N SER A 226 -20.51 -3.45 -32.56
CA SER A 226 -21.87 -3.95 -32.67
C SER A 226 -22.54 -3.83 -31.29
N GLU A 227 -23.83 -3.51 -31.25
CA GLU A 227 -24.60 -3.48 -29.98
C GLU A 227 -24.46 -4.80 -29.20
N HIS A 228 -24.32 -5.93 -29.91
CA HIS A 228 -24.06 -7.23 -29.31
C HIS A 228 -22.66 -7.31 -28.65
N GLU A 229 -21.62 -6.83 -29.34
CA GLU A 229 -20.25 -6.82 -28.82
C GLU A 229 -20.09 -5.87 -27.62
N GLU A 230 -20.82 -4.75 -27.63
CA GLU A 230 -20.88 -3.81 -26.52
C GLU A 230 -21.52 -4.45 -25.28
N HIS A 231 -22.67 -5.11 -25.46
CA HIS A 231 -23.35 -5.85 -24.40
C HIS A 231 -22.47 -6.97 -23.81
N ASP A 232 -21.79 -7.74 -24.65
CA ASP A 232 -20.90 -8.81 -24.22
C ASP A 232 -19.70 -8.28 -23.41
N CYS A 233 -19.14 -7.13 -23.82
CA CYS A 233 -18.09 -6.45 -23.07
C CYS A 233 -18.58 -6.00 -21.69
N GLU A 234 -19.78 -5.43 -21.60
CA GLU A 234 -20.37 -5.00 -20.33
C GLU A 234 -20.58 -6.15 -19.34
N ILE A 235 -21.08 -7.30 -19.84
CA ILE A 235 -21.23 -8.51 -19.03
C ILE A 235 -19.87 -8.94 -18.49
N ILE A 236 -18.87 -9.11 -19.35
CA ILE A 236 -17.53 -9.54 -18.92
C ILE A 236 -16.94 -8.55 -17.91
N GLU A 237 -17.06 -7.25 -18.15
CA GLU A 237 -16.54 -6.24 -17.23
C GLU A 237 -17.16 -6.38 -15.84
N ARG A 238 -18.48 -6.61 -15.77
CA ARG A 238 -19.19 -6.80 -14.50
C ARG A 238 -18.78 -8.08 -13.80
N LEU A 239 -18.59 -9.17 -14.54
CA LEU A 239 -18.11 -10.44 -13.99
C LEU A 239 -16.69 -10.30 -13.45
N ILE A 240 -15.77 -9.67 -14.21
CA ILE A 240 -14.39 -9.40 -13.76
C ILE A 240 -14.42 -8.62 -12.46
N LYS A 241 -15.20 -7.53 -12.40
CA LYS A 241 -15.33 -6.71 -11.19
C LYS A 241 -15.81 -7.55 -10.01
N SER A 242 -16.94 -8.25 -10.15
CA SER A 242 -17.52 -9.05 -9.06
C SER A 242 -16.54 -10.08 -8.52
N TYR A 243 -15.93 -10.90 -9.40
CA TYR A 243 -14.98 -11.92 -8.98
C TYR A 243 -13.70 -11.32 -8.36
N PHE A 244 -13.14 -10.28 -8.97
CA PHE A 244 -11.96 -9.60 -8.45
C PHE A 244 -12.20 -9.04 -7.03
N TYR A 245 -13.39 -8.50 -6.74
CA TYR A 245 -13.70 -8.01 -5.40
C TYR A 245 -13.75 -9.11 -4.35
N ILE A 246 -14.22 -10.30 -4.72
CA ILE A 246 -14.23 -11.47 -3.83
C ILE A 246 -12.78 -11.85 -3.49
N VAL A 247 -11.92 -12.02 -4.50
CA VAL A 247 -10.50 -12.35 -4.31
C VAL A 247 -9.78 -11.26 -3.52
N ARG A 248 -10.02 -9.99 -3.82
CA ARG A 248 -9.42 -8.88 -3.07
C ARG A 248 -9.80 -8.93 -1.59
N LYS A 249 -11.05 -9.28 -1.26
CA LYS A 249 -11.50 -9.44 0.13
C LYS A 249 -10.85 -10.66 0.80
N SER A 250 -10.68 -11.76 0.08
CA SER A 250 -9.92 -12.94 0.53
C SER A 250 -8.48 -12.57 0.89
N ILE A 251 -7.78 -11.86 -0.01
CA ILE A 251 -6.39 -11.42 0.19
C ILE A 251 -6.26 -10.44 1.37
N GLN A 252 -7.21 -9.51 1.53
CA GLN A 252 -7.24 -8.57 2.67
C GLN A 252 -7.32 -9.27 4.04
N ASP A 253 -7.88 -10.47 4.12
CA ASP A 253 -7.97 -11.26 5.35
C ASP A 253 -6.78 -12.21 5.52
N THR A 254 -6.36 -12.87 4.44
CA THR A 254 -5.34 -13.93 4.47
C THR A 254 -3.91 -13.38 4.58
N VAL A 255 -3.58 -12.27 3.92
CA VAL A 255 -2.23 -11.69 3.97
C VAL A 255 -1.84 -11.24 5.39
N PRO A 256 -2.66 -10.46 6.12
CA PRO A 256 -2.34 -10.10 7.50
C PRO A 256 -2.17 -11.33 8.41
N LYS A 257 -3.00 -12.36 8.23
CA LYS A 257 -2.87 -13.62 8.99
C LYS A 257 -1.55 -14.33 8.69
N ALA A 258 -1.14 -14.37 7.42
CA ALA A 258 0.14 -14.94 7.03
C ALA A 258 1.32 -14.18 7.65
N VAL A 259 1.32 -12.85 7.58
CA VAL A 259 2.39 -12.03 8.19
C VAL A 259 2.43 -12.22 9.71
N MET A 260 1.27 -12.21 10.37
CA MET A 260 1.19 -12.47 11.81
C MET A 260 1.78 -13.83 12.18
N HIS A 261 1.45 -14.88 11.42
CA HIS A 261 1.92 -16.22 11.72
C HIS A 261 3.42 -16.42 11.41
N PHE A 262 3.86 -16.08 10.20
CA PHE A 262 5.19 -16.41 9.71
C PHE A 262 6.29 -15.45 10.17
N LEU A 263 5.94 -14.19 10.46
CA LEU A 263 6.87 -13.16 10.88
C LEU A 263 6.67 -12.80 12.35
N VAL A 264 5.54 -12.18 12.70
CA VAL A 264 5.35 -11.55 14.03
C VAL A 264 5.37 -12.57 15.16
N ASN A 265 4.50 -13.57 15.11
CA ASN A 265 4.38 -14.59 16.16
C ASN A 265 5.62 -15.46 16.23
N TYR A 266 6.16 -15.87 15.06
CA TYR A 266 7.42 -16.60 15.01
C TYR A 266 8.55 -15.85 15.75
N VAL A 267 8.72 -14.56 15.43
CA VAL A 267 9.76 -13.76 16.08
C VAL A 267 9.48 -13.66 17.57
N LYS A 268 8.25 -13.34 17.98
CA LYS A 268 7.86 -13.24 19.39
C LYS A 268 8.19 -14.52 20.18
N ASP A 269 7.85 -15.69 19.63
CA ASP A 269 7.97 -16.96 20.33
C ASP A 269 9.43 -17.47 20.36
N ASN A 270 10.22 -17.14 19.33
CA ASN A 270 11.60 -17.61 19.18
C ASN A 270 12.66 -16.61 19.63
N LEU A 271 12.32 -15.34 19.81
CA LEU A 271 13.26 -14.26 20.09
C LEU A 271 14.13 -14.55 21.31
N GLN A 272 13.51 -14.98 22.40
CA GLN A 272 14.21 -15.28 23.65
C GLN A 272 15.25 -16.40 23.47
N SER A 273 14.86 -17.47 22.77
CA SER A 273 15.73 -18.62 22.51
C SER A 273 16.90 -18.23 21.60
N GLU A 274 16.65 -17.41 20.57
CA GLU A 274 17.68 -16.88 19.67
C GLU A 274 18.67 -15.98 20.42
N LEU A 275 18.18 -15.05 21.24
CA LEU A 275 19.03 -14.17 22.05
C LEU A 275 19.92 -14.97 23.01
N VAL A 276 19.35 -15.94 23.74
CA VAL A 276 20.13 -16.79 24.64
C VAL A 276 21.18 -17.60 23.88
N THR A 277 20.82 -18.19 22.74
CA THR A 277 21.73 -19.01 21.94
C THR A 277 22.92 -18.20 21.41
N HIS A 278 22.70 -16.95 21.04
CA HIS A 278 23.74 -16.10 20.46
C HIS A 278 24.56 -15.34 21.51
N LEU A 279 23.95 -14.86 22.58
CA LEU A 279 24.59 -13.97 23.56
C LEU A 279 25.14 -14.71 24.78
N TYR A 280 24.57 -15.86 25.14
CA TYR A 280 24.94 -16.60 26.36
C TYR A 280 26.05 -17.64 26.09
N LYS A 281 27.12 -17.21 25.40
CA LYS A 281 28.32 -18.02 25.17
C LYS A 281 29.42 -17.59 26.14
N ALA A 282 29.97 -18.55 26.89
CA ALA A 282 30.94 -18.30 27.95
C ALA A 282 32.17 -17.50 27.45
N ASP A 283 32.61 -17.78 26.22
CA ASP A 283 33.80 -17.16 25.62
C ASP A 283 33.61 -15.67 25.26
N ASN A 284 32.35 -15.21 25.12
CA ASN A 284 32.02 -13.84 24.71
C ASN A 284 31.41 -13.01 25.84
N ALA A 285 31.21 -13.57 27.03
CA ALA A 285 30.50 -12.87 28.11
C ALA A 285 31.24 -11.62 28.61
N GLU A 286 32.55 -11.72 28.83
CA GLU A 286 33.37 -10.59 29.28
C GLU A 286 33.37 -9.40 28.29
N PRO A 287 33.71 -9.57 27.00
CA PRO A 287 33.74 -8.45 26.07
C PRO A 287 32.37 -7.82 25.82
N LEU A 288 31.28 -8.59 25.90
CA LEU A 288 29.92 -8.05 25.75
C LEU A 288 29.51 -7.18 26.94
N LEU A 289 29.98 -7.53 28.13
CA LEU A 289 29.70 -6.83 29.39
C LEU A 289 30.75 -5.79 29.75
N ASP A 290 31.55 -5.35 28.77
CA ASP A 290 32.41 -4.19 28.94
C ASP A 290 31.58 -2.94 29.21
N GLU A 291 31.84 -2.32 30.35
CA GLU A 291 31.17 -1.10 30.76
C GLU A 291 31.65 0.09 29.91
N SER A 292 30.74 1.00 29.56
CA SER A 292 31.14 2.22 28.87
C SER A 292 32.09 3.09 29.72
N GLU A 293 33.11 3.65 29.08
CA GLU A 293 34.19 4.41 29.75
C GLU A 293 33.64 5.54 30.63
N HIS A 294 32.64 6.28 30.13
CA HIS A 294 32.03 7.38 30.86
C HIS A 294 31.22 6.93 32.09
N ILE A 295 30.66 5.71 32.09
CA ILE A 295 29.97 5.15 33.26
C ILE A 295 30.99 4.57 34.23
N ALA A 296 32.01 3.87 33.73
CA ALA A 296 33.11 3.36 34.54
C ALA A 296 33.83 4.49 35.29
N GLN A 297 34.11 5.61 34.63
CA GLN A 297 34.72 6.80 35.23
C GLN A 297 33.81 7.41 36.29
N ARG A 298 32.53 7.67 35.99
CA ARG A 298 31.57 8.19 36.98
C ARG A 298 31.46 7.29 38.20
N ARG A 299 31.46 5.96 38.02
CA ARG A 299 31.46 5.00 39.12
C ARG A 299 32.74 5.09 39.95
N GLN A 300 33.90 5.23 39.31
CA GLN A 300 35.18 5.38 39.98
C GLN A 300 35.21 6.65 40.84
N GLU A 301 34.80 7.79 40.28
CA GLU A 301 34.73 9.08 40.99
C GLU A 301 33.78 9.02 42.19
N ALA A 302 32.58 8.43 42.02
CA ALA A 302 31.62 8.24 43.11
C ALA A 302 32.17 7.31 44.22
N SER A 303 32.88 6.24 43.83
CA SER A 303 33.56 5.33 44.76
C SER A 303 34.63 6.06 45.57
N ASP A 304 35.44 6.90 44.92
CA ASP A 304 36.53 7.59 45.60
C ASP A 304 36.02 8.70 46.53
N MET A 305 34.94 9.39 46.13
CA MET A 305 34.22 10.30 47.01
C MET A 305 33.62 9.57 48.22
N LEU A 306 33.02 8.40 48.03
CA LEU A 306 32.49 7.59 49.14
C LEU A 306 33.59 7.21 50.13
N LYS A 307 34.75 6.75 49.64
CA LYS A 307 35.91 6.44 50.49
C LYS A 307 36.38 7.66 51.27
N ALA A 308 36.40 8.84 50.65
CA ALA A 308 36.78 10.08 51.32
C ALA A 308 35.79 10.46 52.44
N LEU A 309 34.48 10.34 52.18
CA LEU A 309 33.44 10.59 53.18
C LEU A 309 33.48 9.59 54.34
N GLN A 310 33.76 8.32 54.06
CA GLN A 310 33.94 7.29 55.10
C GLN A 310 35.14 7.61 56.00
N ARG A 311 36.26 8.04 55.42
CA ARG A 311 37.43 8.50 56.20
C ARG A 311 37.10 9.72 57.05
N ALA A 312 36.41 10.71 56.49
CA ALA A 312 35.98 11.89 57.24
C ALA A 312 35.07 11.52 58.42
N SER A 313 34.14 10.58 58.22
CA SER A 313 33.28 10.05 59.29
C SER A 313 34.07 9.35 60.39
N HIS A 314 35.14 8.64 60.03
CA HIS A 314 36.02 8.01 61.01
C HIS A 314 36.77 9.05 61.85
N ILE A 315 37.34 10.06 61.21
CA ILE A 315 38.03 11.18 61.88
C ILE A 315 37.09 11.92 62.84
N ILE A 316 35.84 12.18 62.44
CA ILE A 316 34.84 12.81 63.33
C ILE A 316 34.57 11.93 64.57
N SER A 317 34.57 10.61 64.39
CA SER A 317 34.36 9.66 65.49
C SER A 317 35.54 9.69 66.47
N GLU A 318 36.77 9.72 65.98
CA GLU A 318 37.98 9.88 66.81
C GLU A 318 37.97 11.20 67.60
N ILE A 319 37.60 12.31 66.97
CA ILE A 319 37.48 13.62 67.65
C ILE A 319 36.44 13.55 68.78
N ARG A 320 35.30 12.91 68.54
CA ARG A 320 34.26 12.73 69.56
C ARG A 320 34.78 11.95 70.78
N GLU A 321 35.61 10.94 70.56
CA GLU A 321 36.23 10.18 71.66
C GLU A 321 37.27 11.01 72.42
N THR A 322 38.03 11.88 71.75
CA THR A 322 39.00 12.77 72.43
C THR A 322 38.34 13.83 73.31
N HIS A 323 37.12 14.26 73.00
CA HIS A 323 36.35 15.21 73.82
C HIS A 323 35.68 14.57 75.07
N MET A 324 35.75 13.25 75.22
CA MET A 324 35.18 12.52 76.35
C MET A 324 36.17 12.33 77.52
N TRP A 325 37.37 12.90 77.44
CA TRP A 325 38.42 12.85 78.46
C TRP A 325 38.66 14.20 79.13
#